data_AF-A0A2Z6ZTN6-F1
#
_entry.id   AF-A0A2Z6ZTN6-F1
#
_cell.length_a   1.000
_cell.length_b   1.000
_cell.length_c   1.000
_cell.angle_alpha   90.00
_cell.angle_beta   90.00
_cell.angle_gamma   90.00
#
_symmetry.space_group_name_H-M   'P 1'
#
loop_
_entity.id
_entity.type
_entity.pdbx_description
1 polymer ?
#
loop_
_entity_poly.entity_id
_entity_poly.type
_entity_poly.pdbx_seq_one_letter_code
_entity_poly.pdbx_strand_id
1 'polypeptide(L)'
;MVKRLTKAHQKMNAFRDQFDKAMGQHAEVLARLEELETLRSREKEAAEAQMLEEKEAHEAEKAAREMLEAELEEVKSRAARDAERLKLEGKEEFLKSPEFDTLLGKKAGGFFKNGFFGCVVQWRANGYPEEEHPASFLNVQQAIAEMPDEEEVQEEEEDEDEEEGGNGSEATPPSSPLS
;
A
#
# COMPACT_ATOMS: atom_id res chain seq x y z
N MET A 1 42.49 -37.79 87.11
CA MET A 1 42.24 -38.42 85.78
C MET A 1 40.76 -38.31 85.36
N VAL A 2 39.80 -38.65 86.24
CA VAL A 2 38.34 -38.67 85.97
C VAL A 2 37.75 -37.35 85.44
N LYS A 3 38.05 -36.18 86.02
CA LYS A 3 37.48 -34.88 85.59
C LYS A 3 37.81 -34.50 84.13
N ARG A 4 38.99 -34.89 83.62
CA ARG A 4 39.38 -34.63 82.22
C ARG A 4 38.61 -35.54 81.25
N LEU A 5 38.37 -36.79 81.65
CA LEU A 5 37.62 -37.77 80.86
C LEU A 5 36.14 -37.36 80.72
N THR A 6 35.49 -36.94 81.81
CA THR A 6 34.09 -36.47 81.76
C THR A 6 33.92 -35.24 80.86
N LYS A 7 34.85 -34.28 80.94
CA LYS A 7 34.84 -33.08 80.08
C LYS A 7 35.07 -33.43 78.60
N ALA A 8 35.94 -34.39 78.31
CA ALA A 8 36.14 -34.88 76.96
C ALA A 8 34.88 -35.56 76.40
N HIS A 9 34.21 -36.36 77.24
CA HIS A 9 32.98 -37.08 76.85
C HIS A 9 31.80 -36.12 76.60
N GLN A 10 31.63 -35.08 77.42
CA GLN A 10 30.61 -34.04 77.19
C GLN A 10 30.86 -33.28 75.88
N LYS A 11 32.12 -32.92 75.59
CA LYS A 11 32.47 -32.26 74.32
C LYS A 11 32.19 -33.17 73.13
N MET A 12 32.59 -34.45 73.22
CA MET A 12 32.33 -35.44 72.18
C MET A 12 30.84 -35.57 71.87
N ASN A 13 29.97 -35.63 72.89
CA ASN A 13 28.53 -35.69 72.69
C ASN A 13 27.97 -34.41 72.04
N ALA A 14 28.44 -33.23 72.47
CA ALA A 14 28.04 -31.97 71.84
C ALA A 14 28.45 -31.88 70.36
N PHE A 15 29.65 -32.37 70.02
CA PHE A 15 30.09 -32.47 68.63
C PHE A 15 29.27 -33.46 67.82
N ARG A 16 28.92 -34.61 68.39
CA ARG A 16 28.04 -35.59 67.74
C ARG A 16 26.67 -34.97 67.44
N ASP A 17 26.04 -34.33 68.42
CA ASP A 17 24.71 -33.74 68.22
C ASP A 17 24.73 -32.60 67.18
N GLN A 18 25.83 -31.83 67.12
CA GLN A 18 26.05 -30.83 66.06
C GLN A 18 26.26 -31.46 64.68
N PHE A 19 27.02 -32.54 64.61
CA PHE A 19 27.24 -33.30 63.39
C PHE A 19 25.92 -33.89 62.86
N ASP A 20 25.12 -34.52 63.73
CA ASP A 20 23.83 -35.10 63.36
C ASP A 20 22.87 -34.03 62.84
N LYS A 21 22.84 -32.85 63.48
CA LYS A 21 22.08 -31.70 62.99
C LYS A 21 22.55 -31.22 61.62
N ALA A 22 23.86 -31.10 61.42
CA ALA A 22 24.44 -30.68 60.14
C ALA A 22 24.15 -31.71 59.03
N MET A 23 24.20 -33.00 59.34
CA MET A 23 23.84 -34.07 58.42
C MET A 23 22.36 -34.04 58.03
N GLY A 24 21.46 -33.75 58.98
CA GLY A 24 20.04 -33.55 58.68
C GLY A 24 19.79 -32.36 57.73
N GLN A 25 20.46 -31.23 57.96
CA GLN A 25 20.39 -30.07 57.06
C GLN A 25 20.95 -30.37 55.67
N HIS A 26 22.05 -31.11 55.59
CA HIS A 26 22.64 -31.52 54.32
C HIS A 26 21.69 -32.43 53.53
N ALA A 27 21.02 -33.39 54.19
CA ALA A 27 20.02 -34.24 53.56
C ALA A 27 18.83 -33.43 53.01
N GLU A 28 18.37 -32.42 53.74
CA GLU A 28 17.31 -31.51 53.27
C GLU A 28 17.75 -30.70 52.04
N VAL A 29 18.98 -30.17 52.04
CA VAL A 29 19.53 -29.44 50.88
C VAL A 29 19.66 -30.36 49.66
N LEU A 30 20.10 -31.60 49.85
CA LEU A 30 20.18 -32.57 48.75
C LEU A 30 18.80 -32.90 48.16
N ALA A 31 17.79 -33.11 49.01
CA ALA A 31 16.42 -33.36 48.54
C ALA A 31 15.89 -32.17 47.71
N ARG A 32 16.11 -30.94 48.16
CA ARG A 32 15.73 -29.73 47.39
C ARG A 32 16.50 -29.60 46.07
N LEU A 33 17.76 -30.01 46.03
CA LEU A 33 18.56 -29.95 44.81
C LEU A 33 18.03 -30.94 43.75
N GLU A 34 17.66 -32.14 44.18
CA GLU A 34 17.04 -33.14 43.31
C GLU A 34 15.69 -32.64 42.76
N GLU A 35 14.84 -32.06 43.63
CA GLU A 35 13.59 -31.43 43.20
C GLU A 35 13.82 -30.33 42.15
N LEU A 36 14.76 -29.43 42.39
CA LEU A 36 15.10 -28.36 41.43
C LEU A 36 15.66 -28.89 40.11
N GLU A 37 16.44 -29.98 40.14
CA GLU A 37 16.93 -30.61 38.92
C GLU A 37 15.80 -31.21 38.08
N THR A 38 14.81 -31.85 38.73
CA THR A 38 13.63 -32.36 38.02
C THR A 38 12.80 -31.23 37.41
N LEU A 39 12.62 -30.12 38.14
CA LEU A 39 11.89 -28.95 37.66
C LEU A 39 12.60 -28.30 36.48
N ARG A 40 13.92 -28.10 36.56
CA ARG A 40 14.74 -27.56 35.47
C ARG A 40 14.70 -28.45 34.23
N SER A 41 14.68 -29.77 34.41
CA SER A 41 14.56 -30.70 33.28
C SER A 41 13.21 -30.59 32.59
N ARG A 42 12.13 -30.50 33.38
CA ARG A 42 10.77 -30.29 32.88
C ARG A 42 10.57 -28.93 32.20
N GLU A 43 11.12 -27.87 32.79
CA GLU A 43 11.09 -26.53 32.21
C GLU A 43 11.81 -26.49 30.87
N LYS A 44 12.98 -27.15 30.76
CA LYS A 44 13.71 -27.26 29.51
C LYS A 44 12.90 -27.99 28.44
N GLU A 45 12.27 -29.11 28.78
CA GLU A 45 11.41 -29.86 27.85
C GLU A 45 10.20 -29.02 27.41
N ALA A 46 9.57 -28.30 28.33
CA ALA A 46 8.46 -27.40 28.02
C ALA A 46 8.87 -26.25 27.11
N ALA A 47 10.04 -25.63 27.36
CA ALA A 47 10.58 -24.57 26.52
C ALA A 47 10.95 -25.08 25.12
N GLU A 48 11.54 -26.29 25.02
CA GLU A 48 11.83 -26.92 23.72
C GLU A 48 10.54 -27.22 22.94
N ALA A 49 9.49 -27.71 23.61
CA ALA A 49 8.19 -27.93 23.00
C ALA A 49 7.54 -26.63 22.50
N GLN A 50 7.57 -25.56 23.31
CA GLN A 50 7.05 -24.24 22.91
C GLN A 50 7.80 -23.67 21.70
N MET A 51 9.13 -23.78 21.67
CA MET A 51 9.93 -23.30 20.53
C MET A 51 9.63 -24.08 19.25
N LEU A 52 9.26 -25.36 19.33
CA LEU A 52 8.86 -26.14 18.15
C LEU A 52 7.49 -25.71 17.66
N GLU A 53 6.52 -25.54 18.56
CA GLU A 53 5.17 -25.06 18.24
C GLU A 53 5.21 -23.65 17.63
N GLU A 54 6.00 -22.74 18.20
CA GLU A 54 6.16 -21.38 17.67
C GLU A 54 6.78 -21.38 16.27
N LYS A 55 7.78 -22.23 16.02
CA LYS A 55 8.39 -22.37 14.68
C LYS A 55 7.39 -22.90 13.66
N GLU A 56 6.61 -23.91 14.02
CA GLU A 56 5.58 -24.47 13.13
C GLU A 56 4.50 -23.43 12.83
N ALA A 57 4.03 -22.70 13.84
CA ALA A 57 3.06 -21.62 13.67
C ALA A 57 3.60 -20.50 12.78
N HIS A 58 4.86 -20.08 12.99
CA HIS A 58 5.50 -19.05 12.17
C HIS A 58 5.68 -19.51 10.71
N GLU A 59 6.04 -20.77 10.47
CA GLU A 59 6.14 -21.31 9.11
C GLU A 59 4.77 -21.36 8.41
N ALA A 60 3.72 -21.76 9.13
CA ALA A 60 2.35 -21.74 8.63
C ALA A 60 1.87 -20.31 8.32
N GLU A 61 2.15 -19.35 9.20
CA GLU A 61 1.84 -17.93 8.99
C GLU A 61 2.57 -17.38 7.76
N LYS A 62 3.87 -17.68 7.61
CA LYS A 62 4.65 -17.27 6.45
C LYS A 62 4.06 -17.83 5.16
N ALA A 63 3.68 -19.11 5.14
CA ALA A 63 3.06 -19.73 3.97
C ALA A 63 1.71 -19.08 3.63
N ALA A 64 0.87 -18.79 4.64
CA ALA A 64 -0.40 -18.09 4.45
C ALA A 64 -0.20 -16.67 3.89
N ARG A 65 0.82 -15.95 4.38
CA ARG A 65 1.16 -14.61 3.90
C ARG A 65 1.64 -14.64 2.45
N GLU A 66 2.48 -15.60 2.08
CA GLU A 66 2.97 -15.74 0.69
C GLU A 66 1.83 -16.02 -0.29
N MET A 67 0.85 -16.87 0.09
CA MET A 67 -0.34 -17.09 -0.74
C MET A 67 -1.16 -15.81 -0.92
N LEU A 68 -1.39 -15.07 0.17
CA LEU A 68 -2.15 -13.82 0.13
C LEU A 68 -1.43 -12.73 -0.69
N GLU A 69 -0.10 -12.69 -0.63
CA GLU A 69 0.71 -11.79 -1.45
C GLU A 69 0.60 -12.13 -2.94
N ALA A 70 0.62 -13.42 -3.30
CA ALA A 70 0.42 -13.86 -4.67
C ALA A 70 -0.99 -13.53 -5.19
N GLU A 71 -2.04 -13.74 -4.39
CA GLU A 71 -3.41 -13.34 -4.74
C GLU A 71 -3.54 -11.82 -4.93
N LEU A 72 -2.90 -11.04 -4.06
CA LEU A 72 -2.91 -9.59 -4.15
C LEU A 72 -2.22 -9.10 -5.43
N GLU A 73 -1.12 -9.73 -5.83
CA GLU A 73 -0.45 -9.43 -7.10
C GLU A 73 -1.32 -9.80 -8.31
N GLU A 74 -2.01 -10.95 -8.27
CA GLU A 74 -2.97 -11.31 -9.32
C GLU A 74 -4.09 -10.28 -9.44
N VAL A 75 -4.69 -9.88 -8.32
CA VAL A 75 -5.77 -8.87 -8.27
C VAL A 75 -5.28 -7.53 -8.80
N LYS A 76 -4.08 -7.07 -8.43
CA LYS A 76 -3.48 -5.85 -8.99
C LYS A 76 -3.32 -5.94 -10.50
N SER A 77 -2.75 -7.05 -10.99
CA SER A 77 -2.55 -7.26 -12.43
C SER A 77 -3.88 -7.27 -13.22
N ARG A 78 -4.95 -7.83 -12.62
CA ARG A 78 -6.29 -7.81 -13.17
C ARG A 78 -6.86 -6.41 -13.19
N ALA A 79 -6.77 -5.68 -12.08
CA ALA A 79 -7.25 -4.32 -11.97
C ALA A 79 -6.58 -3.39 -13.01
N ALA A 80 -5.27 -3.48 -13.18
CA ALA A 80 -4.53 -2.71 -14.18
C ALA A 80 -5.02 -3.03 -15.61
N ARG A 81 -5.19 -4.31 -15.95
CA ARG A 81 -5.71 -4.73 -17.26
C ARG A 81 -7.15 -4.26 -17.49
N ASP A 82 -7.99 -4.33 -16.46
CA ASP A 82 -9.38 -3.92 -16.53
C ASP A 82 -9.50 -2.39 -16.68
N ALA A 83 -8.64 -1.61 -16.01
CA ALA A 83 -8.56 -0.17 -16.16
C ALA A 83 -8.15 0.23 -17.60
N GLU A 84 -7.10 -0.39 -18.14
CA GLU A 84 -6.69 -0.17 -19.54
C GLU A 84 -7.79 -0.54 -20.53
N ARG A 85 -8.47 -1.67 -20.30
CA ARG A 85 -9.61 -2.08 -21.14
C ARG A 85 -10.73 -1.04 -21.09
N LEU A 86 -11.13 -0.60 -19.89
CA LEU A 86 -12.21 0.38 -19.72
C LEU A 86 -11.87 1.74 -20.33
N LYS A 87 -10.60 2.16 -20.27
CA LYS A 87 -10.12 3.39 -20.93
C LYS A 87 -10.28 3.30 -22.44
N LEU A 88 -9.91 2.17 -23.04
CA LEU A 88 -10.07 1.94 -24.48
C LEU A 88 -11.55 1.83 -24.87
N GLU A 89 -12.33 1.05 -24.11
CA GLU A 89 -13.77 0.89 -24.33
C GLU A 89 -14.50 2.24 -24.24
N GLY A 90 -14.22 3.05 -23.21
CA GLY A 90 -14.83 4.37 -23.04
C GLY A 90 -14.50 5.33 -24.20
N LYS A 91 -13.25 5.34 -24.68
CA LYS A 91 -12.86 6.12 -25.86
C LYS A 91 -13.58 5.65 -27.12
N GLU A 92 -13.66 4.33 -27.34
CA GLU A 92 -14.35 3.75 -28.48
C GLU A 92 -15.87 4.03 -28.45
N GLU A 93 -16.50 3.94 -27.29
CA GLU A 93 -17.91 4.25 -27.08
C GLU A 93 -18.18 5.75 -27.32
N PHE A 94 -17.32 6.64 -26.82
CA PHE A 94 -17.41 8.07 -27.09
C PHE A 94 -17.32 8.37 -28.59
N LEU A 95 -16.35 7.79 -29.30
CA LEU A 95 -16.19 7.99 -30.75
C LEU A 95 -17.38 7.47 -31.57
N LYS A 96 -18.11 6.48 -31.06
CA LYS A 96 -19.35 5.97 -31.68
C LYS A 96 -20.60 6.73 -31.25
N SER A 97 -20.49 7.65 -30.30
CA SER A 97 -21.62 8.39 -29.76
C SER A 97 -22.04 9.52 -30.71
N PRO A 98 -23.34 9.86 -30.76
CA PRO A 98 -23.82 11.02 -31.52
C PRO A 98 -23.31 12.36 -30.93
N GLU A 99 -22.85 12.37 -29.68
CA GLU A 99 -22.24 13.53 -29.05
C GLU A 99 -20.91 13.88 -29.75
N PHE A 100 -20.09 12.87 -30.06
CA PHE A 100 -18.87 13.07 -30.83
C PHE A 100 -19.17 13.65 -32.22
N ASP A 101 -20.15 13.10 -32.94
CA ASP A 101 -20.56 13.64 -34.25
C ASP A 101 -21.03 15.09 -34.16
N THR A 102 -21.76 15.43 -33.10
CA THR A 102 -22.23 16.79 -32.84
C THR A 102 -21.07 17.75 -32.56
N LEU A 103 -20.11 17.35 -31.73
CA LEU A 103 -18.91 18.13 -31.42
C LEU A 103 -18.02 18.30 -32.66
N LEU A 104 -17.79 17.22 -33.40
CA LEU A 104 -17.03 17.23 -34.65
C LEU A 104 -17.69 18.14 -35.69
N GLY A 105 -19.01 18.05 -35.84
CA GLY A 105 -19.77 18.91 -36.74
C GLY A 105 -19.67 20.40 -36.38
N LYS A 106 -19.74 20.74 -35.09
CA LYS A 106 -19.53 22.11 -34.61
C LYS A 106 -18.11 22.60 -34.92
N LYS A 107 -17.08 21.83 -34.56
CA LYS A 107 -15.67 22.20 -34.76
C LYS A 107 -15.33 22.33 -36.25
N ALA A 108 -15.71 21.36 -37.08
CA ALA A 108 -15.51 21.40 -38.53
C ALA A 108 -16.30 22.53 -39.20
N GLY A 109 -17.53 22.80 -38.73
CA GLY A 109 -18.36 23.91 -39.19
C GLY A 109 -17.70 25.27 -38.95
N GLY A 110 -17.15 25.49 -37.75
CA GLY A 110 -16.40 26.70 -37.41
C GLY A 110 -15.18 26.91 -38.31
N PHE A 111 -14.34 25.88 -38.50
CA PHE A 111 -13.20 25.96 -39.41
C PHE A 111 -13.61 26.30 -40.85
N PHE A 112 -14.65 25.63 -41.36
CA PHE A 112 -15.13 25.86 -42.72
C PHE A 112 -15.71 27.27 -42.87
N LYS A 113 -16.49 27.76 -41.90
CA LYS A 113 -17.02 29.12 -41.84
C LYS A 113 -15.89 30.15 -41.88
N ASN A 114 -14.92 30.01 -40.99
CA ASN A 114 -13.76 30.90 -40.89
C ASN A 114 -12.94 30.91 -42.20
N GLY A 115 -12.65 29.73 -42.75
CA GLY A 115 -11.91 29.59 -44.02
C GLY A 115 -12.65 30.18 -45.21
N PHE A 116 -13.97 29.93 -45.32
CA PHE A 116 -14.79 30.47 -46.40
C PHE A 116 -14.82 31.99 -46.37
N PHE A 117 -15.12 32.60 -45.21
CA PHE A 117 -15.16 34.05 -45.11
C PHE A 117 -13.78 34.69 -45.29
N GLY A 118 -12.70 34.02 -44.88
CA GLY A 118 -11.33 34.42 -45.22
C GLY A 118 -11.08 34.51 -46.73
N CYS A 119 -11.49 33.50 -47.50
CA CYS A 119 -11.42 33.51 -48.95
C CYS A 119 -12.25 34.65 -49.58
N VAL A 120 -13.47 34.88 -49.08
CA VAL A 120 -14.33 35.98 -49.56
C VAL A 120 -13.68 37.34 -49.33
N VAL A 121 -13.05 37.55 -48.16
CA VAL A 121 -12.29 38.77 -47.87
C VAL A 121 -11.12 38.94 -48.86
N GLN A 122 -10.40 37.85 -49.16
CA GLN A 122 -9.31 37.89 -50.11
C GLN A 122 -9.76 38.22 -51.54
N TRP A 123 -10.87 37.65 -52.01
CA TRP A 123 -11.42 37.98 -53.34
C TRP A 123 -11.79 39.46 -53.43
N ARG A 124 -12.43 40.01 -52.39
CA ARG A 124 -12.75 41.45 -52.31
C ARG A 124 -11.50 42.31 -52.36
N ALA A 125 -10.42 41.90 -51.68
CA ALA A 125 -9.13 42.59 -51.74
C ALA A 125 -8.51 42.58 -53.16
N ASN A 126 -8.79 41.55 -53.96
CA ASN A 126 -8.33 41.43 -55.35
C ASN A 126 -9.25 42.13 -56.38
N GLY A 127 -10.22 42.93 -55.92
CA GLY A 127 -11.11 43.71 -56.80
C GLY A 127 -12.32 42.93 -57.33
N TYR A 128 -12.71 41.83 -56.66
CA TYR A 128 -13.92 41.09 -57.01
C TYR A 128 -15.20 41.91 -56.67
N PRO A 129 -16.11 42.18 -57.63
CA PRO A 129 -17.33 42.95 -57.39
C PRO A 129 -18.46 42.08 -56.80
N GLU A 130 -18.97 42.47 -55.63
CA GLU A 130 -20.03 41.74 -54.89
C GLU A 130 -21.44 41.93 -55.50
N GLU A 131 -21.64 42.99 -56.30
CA GLU A 131 -22.93 43.32 -56.94
C GLU A 131 -23.39 42.33 -58.03
N GLU A 132 -22.47 41.51 -58.58
CA GLU A 132 -22.76 40.54 -59.65
C GLU A 132 -22.95 39.10 -59.15
N HIS A 133 -23.11 38.90 -57.83
CA HIS A 133 -23.29 37.55 -57.28
C HIS A 133 -24.61 36.91 -57.73
N PRO A 134 -24.57 35.68 -58.26
CA PRO A 134 -25.78 34.88 -58.43
C PRO A 134 -26.51 34.73 -57.10
N ALA A 135 -27.85 34.74 -57.11
CA ALA A 135 -28.66 34.56 -55.90
C ALA A 135 -28.28 33.29 -55.11
N SER A 136 -27.80 32.25 -55.80
CA SER A 136 -27.30 31.02 -55.18
C SER A 136 -26.06 31.25 -54.29
N PHE A 137 -25.19 32.21 -54.60
CA PHE A 137 -24.00 32.51 -53.80
C PHE A 137 -24.36 33.21 -52.49
N LEU A 138 -25.30 34.17 -52.52
CA LEU A 138 -25.80 34.83 -51.31
C LEU A 138 -26.50 33.84 -50.37
N ASN A 139 -27.28 32.90 -50.92
CA ASN A 139 -27.88 31.82 -50.15
C ASN A 139 -26.82 30.94 -49.46
N VAL A 140 -25.70 30.66 -50.14
CA VAL A 140 -24.59 29.90 -49.55
C VAL A 140 -23.88 30.71 -48.46
N GLN A 141 -23.60 31.99 -48.67
CA GLN A 141 -23.01 32.85 -47.62
C GLN A 141 -23.88 32.91 -46.37
N GLN A 142 -25.21 33.02 -46.53
CA GLN A 142 -26.14 33.05 -45.42
C GLN A 142 -26.17 31.70 -44.67
N ALA A 143 -26.25 30.59 -45.41
CA ALA A 143 -26.21 29.25 -44.82
C ALA A 143 -24.91 29.01 -44.03
N ILE A 144 -23.77 29.49 -44.53
CA ILE A 144 -22.47 29.40 -43.86
C ILE A 144 -22.40 30.33 -42.64
N ALA A 145 -23.02 31.51 -42.69
CA ALA A 145 -23.07 32.44 -41.56
C ALA A 145 -23.85 31.87 -40.36
N GLU A 146 -24.87 31.05 -40.62
CA GLU A 146 -25.71 30.39 -39.60
C GLU A 146 -25.04 29.17 -38.93
N MET A 147 -23.94 28.66 -39.50
CA MET A 147 -23.18 27.58 -38.88
C MET A 147 -22.54 28.04 -37.55
N PRO A 148 -22.37 27.11 -36.59
CA PRO A 148 -21.71 27.40 -35.32
C PRO A 148 -20.28 27.89 -35.53
N ASP A 149 -19.84 28.83 -34.69
CA ASP A 149 -18.46 29.29 -34.66
C ASP A 149 -17.54 28.25 -34.00
N GLU A 150 -16.24 28.38 -34.27
CA GLU A 150 -15.23 27.58 -33.60
C GLU A 150 -15.17 27.99 -32.11
N GLU A 151 -15.64 27.13 -31.21
CA GLU A 151 -15.43 27.31 -29.77
C GLU A 151 -13.97 26.91 -29.44
N GLU A 152 -13.23 27.78 -28.74
CA GLU A 152 -11.95 27.42 -28.09
C GLU A 152 -12.25 26.44 -26.96
N VAL A 153 -12.39 25.17 -27.32
CA VAL A 153 -12.40 24.08 -26.34
C VAL A 153 -10.97 24.01 -25.82
N GLN A 154 -10.75 24.39 -24.55
CA GLN A 154 -9.51 24.07 -23.87
C GLN A 154 -9.37 22.56 -23.94
N GLU A 155 -8.35 22.10 -24.67
CA GLU A 155 -7.89 20.73 -24.58
C GLU A 155 -7.41 20.57 -23.15
N GLU A 156 -8.28 20.07 -22.27
CA GLU A 156 -7.85 19.56 -20.98
C GLU A 156 -6.96 18.36 -21.29
N GLU A 157 -5.65 18.63 -21.38
CA GLU A 157 -4.61 17.61 -21.26
C GLU A 157 -4.86 16.96 -19.89
N GLU A 158 -5.42 15.75 -19.88
CA GLU A 158 -5.34 14.89 -18.72
C GLU A 158 -3.85 14.57 -18.53
N ASP A 159 -3.18 15.34 -17.66
CA ASP A 159 -1.87 15.02 -17.11
C ASP A 159 -1.95 13.60 -16.54
N GLU A 160 -1.44 12.64 -17.32
CA GLU A 160 -1.06 11.32 -16.82
C GLU A 160 0.22 11.51 -16.00
N ASP A 161 0.09 12.07 -14.80
CA ASP A 161 1.19 12.06 -13.84
C ASP A 161 1.47 10.61 -13.42
N GLU A 162 2.65 10.17 -13.83
CA GLU A 162 3.24 8.87 -13.54
C GLU A 162 3.39 8.63 -12.03
N GLU A 163 3.18 7.37 -11.65
CA GLU A 163 3.61 6.79 -10.39
C GLU A 163 5.09 7.08 -10.09
N GLU A 164 5.40 7.63 -8.91
CA GLU A 164 6.68 7.33 -8.24
C GLU A 164 6.48 7.12 -6.73
N GLY A 165 6.59 5.85 -6.33
CA GLY A 165 6.73 5.47 -4.94
C GLY A 165 8.03 5.99 -4.33
N GLY A 166 7.91 6.74 -3.23
CA GLY A 166 9.00 7.13 -2.35
C GLY A 166 8.82 6.56 -0.94
N ASN A 167 9.40 5.39 -0.69
CA ASN A 167 9.60 4.82 0.64
C ASN A 167 10.58 5.67 1.46
N GLY A 168 10.30 5.94 2.74
CA GLY A 168 11.35 6.31 3.69
C GLY A 168 10.99 7.27 4.83
N SER A 169 10.58 6.70 5.96
CA SER A 169 10.92 7.11 7.34
C SER A 169 10.98 8.61 7.70
N GLU A 170 10.01 9.09 8.48
CA GLU A 170 10.34 9.94 9.63
C GLU A 170 9.42 9.63 10.81
N ALA A 171 10.03 9.02 11.83
CA ALA A 171 9.41 8.72 13.10
C ALA A 171 9.14 10.02 13.86
N THR A 172 7.87 10.29 14.17
CA THR A 172 7.50 11.32 15.15
C THR A 172 8.04 10.92 16.53
N PRO A 173 8.87 11.74 17.21
CA PRO A 173 9.16 11.49 18.61
C PRO A 173 7.97 11.98 19.46
N PRO A 174 7.56 11.24 20.51
CA PRO A 174 6.52 11.73 21.41
C PRO A 174 7.09 12.85 22.28
N SER A 175 6.46 14.02 22.24
CA SER A 175 6.76 15.14 23.13
C SER A 175 6.58 14.72 24.59
N SER A 176 7.66 14.80 25.38
CA SER A 176 7.64 14.70 26.84
C SER A 176 7.31 16.05 27.48
N PRO A 177 6.74 16.08 28.71
CA PRO A 177 6.05 17.23 29.26
C PRO A 177 7.03 18.24 29.87
N LEU A 178 6.68 19.53 29.84
CA LEU A 178 7.38 20.54 30.62
C LEU A 178 6.38 21.43 31.38
N SER A 179 6.53 21.37 32.71
CA SER A 179 5.98 22.22 33.78
C SER A 179 4.53 21.99 34.23
#